data_AF-A0A5C2SFS5-F1
#
_entry.id   AF-A0A5C2SFS5-F1
#
_cell.length_a   1.000
_cell.length_b   1.000
_cell.length_c   1.000
_cell.angle_alpha   90.00
_cell.angle_beta   90.00
_cell.angle_gamma   90.00
#
_symmetry.space_group_name_H-M   'P 1'
#
loop_
_entity.id
_entity.type
_entity.pdbx_description
1 polymer ?
#
loop_
_entity_poly.entity_id
_entity_poly.type
_entity_poly.pdbx_seq_one_letter_code
_entity_poly.pdbx_strand_id
1 'polypeptide(L)'
;MSLLLAVLWNGVVRFSIAMAQSTDAKCQEAFTWMTNTIGQDACLVAAYLFYACNGISEETIPAFDTTFNMYDPLTQQEDLECGCNTVVYSILMACQLCQANITYNVLAWTEYAQNCVNKTILSYPRPVPSGTAIPAWAYQNVTKSNRFNGSEALDVSQQGKVCCSARRGPTDI
;
A
#
# COMPACT_ATOMS: atom_id res chain seq x y z
N MET A 1 -16.47 -60.04 -22.72
CA MET A 1 -17.19 -58.78 -22.42
C MET A 1 -16.88 -58.40 -20.98
N SER A 2 -15.77 -57.72 -20.75
CA SER A 2 -15.42 -57.18 -19.42
C SER A 2 -15.18 -55.69 -19.59
N LEU A 3 -16.16 -54.91 -19.14
CA LEU A 3 -16.14 -53.46 -19.11
C LEU A 3 -15.31 -53.01 -17.90
N LEU A 4 -14.12 -52.47 -18.13
CA LEU A 4 -13.43 -51.64 -17.14
C LEU A 4 -13.76 -50.18 -17.43
N LEU A 5 -14.68 -49.62 -16.63
CA LEU A 5 -14.95 -48.19 -16.57
C LEU A 5 -13.76 -47.50 -15.90
N ALA A 6 -12.95 -46.77 -16.67
CA ALA A 6 -11.95 -45.88 -16.11
C ALA A 6 -12.65 -44.59 -15.62
N VAL A 7 -12.58 -44.36 -14.31
CA VAL A 7 -13.11 -43.14 -13.67
C VAL A 7 -12.11 -41.98 -13.83
N LEU A 8 -12.66 -40.92 -14.41
CA LEU A 8 -12.27 -39.52 -14.53
C LEU A 8 -11.21 -38.97 -13.55
N TRP A 9 -10.27 -38.18 -14.08
CA TRP A 9 -9.76 -36.99 -13.38
C TRP A 9 -9.50 -35.86 -14.38
N ASN A 10 -10.55 -35.12 -14.76
CA ASN A 10 -10.39 -33.81 -15.40
C ASN A 10 -9.97 -32.80 -14.33
N GLY A 11 -8.69 -32.82 -13.98
CA GLY A 11 -8.07 -31.85 -13.08
C GLY A 11 -7.84 -30.57 -13.86
N VAL A 12 -8.87 -29.74 -13.98
CA VAL A 12 -8.69 -28.37 -14.47
C VAL A 12 -7.95 -27.62 -13.36
N VAL A 13 -6.61 -27.58 -13.45
CA VAL A 13 -5.78 -26.75 -12.59
C VAL A 13 -6.17 -25.31 -12.90
N ARG A 14 -6.96 -24.69 -12.01
CA ARG A 14 -7.24 -23.26 -12.08
C ARG A 14 -5.97 -22.53 -11.69
N PHE A 15 -5.14 -22.22 -12.68
CA PHE A 15 -4.12 -21.19 -12.51
C PHE A 15 -4.85 -19.86 -12.36
N SER A 16 -4.92 -19.35 -11.14
CA SER A 16 -5.24 -17.95 -10.91
C SER A 16 -4.18 -17.13 -11.63
N ILE A 17 -4.57 -16.43 -12.70
CA ILE A 17 -3.71 -15.45 -13.33
C ILE A 17 -3.56 -14.32 -12.30
N ALA A 18 -2.46 -14.33 -11.55
CA ALA A 18 -2.12 -13.19 -10.70
C ALA A 18 -1.77 -12.03 -11.65
N MET A 19 -2.66 -11.04 -11.75
CA MET A 19 -2.31 -9.79 -12.41
C MET A 19 -1.27 -9.11 -11.54
N ALA A 20 -0.02 -9.08 -12.01
CA ALA A 20 1.02 -8.27 -11.38
C ALA A 20 0.66 -6.80 -11.64
N GLN A 21 0.50 -6.02 -10.58
CA GLN A 21 0.42 -4.57 -10.71
C GLN A 21 1.84 -4.06 -10.95
N SER A 22 2.01 -3.12 -11.88
CA SER A 22 3.28 -2.45 -12.14
C SER A 22 3.10 -0.95 -11.97
N THR A 23 4.12 -0.28 -11.46
CA THR A 23 4.16 1.17 -11.37
C THR A 23 5.51 1.68 -11.89
N ASP A 24 5.49 2.84 -12.56
CA ASP A 24 6.72 3.55 -12.94
C ASP A 24 7.29 4.36 -11.75
N ALA A 25 6.51 4.53 -10.69
CA ALA A 25 6.94 5.13 -9.44
C ALA A 25 7.78 4.14 -8.63
N LYS A 26 9.10 4.34 -8.58
CA LYS A 26 10.03 3.49 -7.82
C LYS A 26 10.66 4.26 -6.67
N CYS A 27 10.63 3.66 -5.49
CA CYS A 27 11.34 4.20 -4.34
C CYS A 27 12.86 4.15 -4.53
N GLN A 28 13.56 5.17 -4.04
CA GLN A 28 15.02 5.18 -3.95
C GLN A 28 15.50 4.13 -2.93
N GLU A 29 16.72 3.61 -3.10
CA GLU A 29 17.27 2.53 -2.25
C GLU A 29 17.31 2.88 -0.74
N ALA A 30 17.46 4.16 -0.41
CA ALA A 30 17.44 4.64 0.97
C ALA A 30 16.11 4.39 1.71
N PHE A 31 15.03 4.09 0.97
CA PHE A 31 13.69 3.87 1.51
C PHE A 31 13.25 2.39 1.52
N THR A 32 14.19 1.45 1.38
CA THR A 32 13.91 0.01 1.51
C THR A 32 13.27 -0.37 2.86
N TRP A 33 13.44 0.45 3.89
CA TRP A 33 12.75 0.29 5.18
C TRP A 33 11.23 0.43 5.09
N MET A 34 10.73 1.13 4.07
CA MET A 34 9.32 1.47 3.86
C MET A 34 8.54 0.35 3.12
N THR A 35 9.22 -0.74 2.77
CA THR A 35 8.60 -1.89 2.11
C THR A 35 7.61 -2.62 3.01
N ASN A 36 6.62 -3.27 2.40
CA ASN A 36 5.70 -4.16 3.10
C ASN A 36 6.35 -5.52 3.45
N THR A 37 5.60 -6.39 4.12
CA THR A 37 6.09 -7.70 4.58
C THR A 37 6.48 -8.68 3.46
N ILE A 38 6.12 -8.38 2.21
CA ILE A 38 6.49 -9.19 1.03
C ILE A 38 7.47 -8.45 0.11
N GLY A 39 8.08 -7.35 0.58
CA GLY A 39 9.15 -6.65 -0.13
C GLY A 39 8.67 -5.68 -1.22
N GLN A 40 7.39 -5.33 -1.27
CA GLN A 40 6.88 -4.31 -2.19
C GLN A 40 7.10 -2.93 -1.61
N ASP A 41 7.51 -1.99 -2.46
CA ASP A 41 7.65 -0.60 -2.09
C ASP A 41 6.28 0.12 -1.95
N ALA A 42 6.28 1.31 -1.34
CA ALA A 42 5.05 2.04 -1.03
C ALA A 42 4.23 2.39 -2.29
N CYS A 43 4.89 2.65 -3.41
CA CYS A 43 4.22 3.00 -4.66
C CYS A 43 3.52 1.80 -5.28
N LEU A 44 4.17 0.64 -5.27
CA LEU A 44 3.56 -0.61 -5.71
C LEU A 44 2.38 -0.99 -4.82
N VAL A 45 2.50 -0.84 -3.50
CA VAL A 45 1.37 -1.08 -2.58
C VAL A 45 0.20 -0.14 -2.89
N ALA A 46 0.45 1.15 -3.15
CA ALA A 46 -0.59 2.09 -3.55
C ALA A 46 -1.33 1.58 -4.82
N ALA A 47 -0.59 1.17 -5.86
CA ALA A 47 -1.19 0.64 -7.08
C ALA A 47 -2.12 -0.57 -6.82
N TYR A 48 -1.69 -1.51 -5.96
CA TYR A 48 -2.55 -2.63 -5.56
C TYR A 48 -3.83 -2.18 -4.85
N LEU A 49 -3.75 -1.21 -3.94
CA LEU A 49 -4.92 -0.76 -3.16
C LEU A 49 -5.89 0.10 -3.97
N PHE A 50 -5.40 0.86 -4.95
CA PHE A 50 -6.27 1.58 -5.89
C PHE A 50 -6.95 0.59 -6.85
N TYR A 51 -6.20 -0.35 -7.43
CA TYR A 51 -6.75 -1.37 -8.34
C TYR A 51 -7.89 -2.16 -7.70
N ALA A 52 -7.69 -2.70 -6.50
CA ALA A 52 -8.68 -3.54 -5.84
C ALA A 52 -9.96 -2.80 -5.43
N CYS A 53 -9.92 -1.48 -5.46
CA CYS A 53 -11.01 -0.66 -5.00
C CYS A 53 -11.81 -0.04 -6.16
N ASN A 54 -11.15 0.38 -7.25
CA ASN A 54 -11.81 0.93 -8.44
C ASN A 54 -12.12 -0.14 -9.50
N GLY A 55 -11.47 -1.31 -9.44
CA GLY A 55 -11.64 -2.39 -10.44
C GLY A 55 -11.07 -2.06 -11.83
N ILE A 56 -10.41 -0.90 -11.98
CA ILE A 56 -9.79 -0.43 -13.21
C ILE A 56 -8.34 -0.91 -13.23
N SER A 57 -8.02 -1.82 -14.16
CA SER A 57 -6.73 -2.54 -14.25
C SER A 57 -5.51 -1.73 -14.66
N GLU A 58 -5.63 -0.41 -14.77
CA GLU A 58 -4.60 0.45 -15.36
C GLU A 58 -4.44 1.80 -14.67
N GLU A 59 -5.01 2.01 -13.48
CA GLU A 59 -4.69 3.20 -12.69
C GLU A 59 -3.30 3.05 -12.07
N THR A 60 -2.31 3.25 -12.94
CA THR A 60 -0.89 3.29 -12.59
C THR A 60 -0.71 4.49 -11.69
N ILE A 61 -0.21 4.29 -10.46
CA ILE A 61 0.30 5.40 -9.66
C ILE A 61 1.38 6.07 -10.50
N PRO A 62 1.18 7.33 -10.96
CA PRO A 62 2.13 7.97 -11.83
C PRO A 62 3.43 8.19 -11.06
N ALA A 63 4.54 8.16 -11.80
CA ALA A 63 5.81 8.63 -11.29
C ALA A 63 5.63 10.05 -10.73
N PHE A 64 6.21 10.28 -9.56
CA PHE A 64 6.04 11.55 -8.87
C PHE A 64 6.68 12.71 -9.65
N ASP A 65 5.86 13.70 -10.02
CA ASP A 65 6.35 14.93 -10.64
C ASP A 65 6.88 15.90 -9.57
N THR A 66 8.20 16.07 -9.54
CA THR A 66 8.89 16.97 -8.60
C THR A 66 8.56 18.45 -8.83
N THR A 67 7.92 18.81 -9.96
CA THR A 67 7.52 20.20 -10.25
C THR A 67 6.50 20.71 -9.24
N PHE A 68 5.56 19.86 -8.83
CA PHE A 68 4.46 20.22 -7.93
C PHE A 68 4.74 19.86 -6.46
N ASN A 69 5.77 19.03 -6.20
CA ASN A 69 6.18 18.59 -4.87
C ASN A 69 5.06 17.96 -4.02
N MET A 70 3.95 17.52 -4.65
CA MET A 70 2.88 16.76 -4.02
C MET A 70 2.07 15.98 -5.05
N TYR A 71 1.45 14.88 -4.63
CA TYR A 71 0.34 14.29 -5.40
C TYR A 71 -0.87 15.21 -5.34
N ASP A 72 -1.62 15.29 -6.45
CA ASP A 72 -2.82 16.13 -6.52
C ASP A 72 -3.91 15.67 -5.53
N PRO A 73 -4.70 16.61 -4.98
CA PRO A 73 -5.87 16.26 -4.18
C PRO A 73 -6.88 15.46 -4.99
N LEU A 74 -7.73 14.69 -4.30
CA LEU A 74 -8.86 14.01 -4.94
C LEU A 74 -9.84 15.07 -5.49
N THR A 75 -9.85 15.24 -6.82
CA THR A 75 -10.69 16.24 -7.50
C THR A 75 -12.04 15.69 -7.97
N GLN A 76 -12.21 14.37 -8.08
CA GLN A 76 -13.46 13.75 -8.51
C GLN A 76 -14.14 12.95 -7.41
N GLN A 77 -15.47 13.04 -7.40
CA GLN A 77 -16.35 12.61 -6.32
C GLN A 77 -16.85 11.16 -6.51
N GLU A 78 -16.46 10.45 -7.56
CA GLU A 78 -16.97 9.11 -7.89
C GLU A 78 -16.04 7.97 -7.40
N ASP A 79 -14.75 8.24 -7.13
CA ASP A 79 -13.75 7.30 -6.58
C ASP A 79 -13.60 7.38 -5.03
N LEU A 80 -14.60 7.97 -4.37
CA LEU A 80 -14.55 8.43 -2.99
C LEU A 80 -14.18 7.35 -1.97
N GLU A 81 -14.72 6.14 -2.05
CA GLU A 81 -14.46 5.15 -0.99
C GLU A 81 -12.97 4.75 -0.94
N CYS A 82 -12.35 4.69 -2.11
CA CYS A 82 -11.00 4.17 -2.32
C CYS A 82 -9.91 5.21 -2.09
N GLY A 83 -10.17 6.46 -2.48
CA GLY A 83 -9.31 7.57 -2.15
C GLY A 83 -9.52 8.08 -0.72
N CYS A 84 -10.76 8.12 -0.21
CA CYS A 84 -11.07 8.75 1.08
C CYS A 84 -10.83 7.86 2.29
N ASN A 85 -9.67 7.22 2.35
CA ASN A 85 -9.24 6.52 3.55
C ASN A 85 -7.80 6.90 3.95
N THR A 86 -7.56 6.90 5.26
CA THR A 86 -6.28 7.35 5.81
C THR A 86 -5.11 6.43 5.45
N VAL A 87 -5.39 5.16 5.15
CA VAL A 87 -4.38 4.16 4.80
C VAL A 87 -3.80 4.44 3.42
N VAL A 88 -4.65 4.63 2.41
CA VAL A 88 -4.26 5.00 1.05
C VAL A 88 -3.55 6.35 1.04
N TYR A 89 -4.08 7.36 1.75
CA TYR A 89 -3.39 8.63 1.95
C TYR A 89 -1.96 8.43 2.47
N SER A 90 -1.78 7.65 3.54
CA SER A 90 -0.46 7.42 4.14
C SER A 90 0.50 6.74 3.16
N ILE A 91 0.01 5.79 2.37
CA ILE A 91 0.83 5.06 1.38
C ILE A 91 1.21 5.96 0.19
N LEU A 92 0.30 6.83 -0.28
CA LEU A 92 0.61 7.81 -1.32
C LEU A 92 1.67 8.82 -0.86
N MET A 93 1.53 9.36 0.35
CA MET A 93 2.51 10.30 0.90
C MET A 93 3.87 9.61 1.13
N ALA A 94 3.87 8.35 1.55
CA ALA A 94 5.06 7.52 1.64
C ALA A 94 5.69 7.26 0.27
N CYS A 95 4.89 7.00 -0.76
CA CYS A 95 5.34 6.84 -2.14
C CYS A 95 6.00 8.12 -2.69
N GLN A 96 5.45 9.30 -2.40
CA GLN A 96 6.10 10.57 -2.71
C GLN A 96 7.44 10.71 -1.99
N LEU A 97 7.45 10.48 -0.67
CA LEU A 97 8.66 10.59 0.15
C LEU A 97 9.76 9.66 -0.37
N CYS A 98 9.40 8.42 -0.73
CA CYS A 98 10.40 7.45 -1.15
C CYS A 98 10.96 7.70 -2.55
N GLN A 99 10.21 8.32 -3.46
CA GLN A 99 10.67 8.63 -4.82
C GLN A 99 11.59 9.83 -4.86
N ALA A 100 11.22 10.90 -4.12
CA ALA A 100 11.86 12.20 -4.26
C ALA A 100 12.64 12.65 -3.01
N ASN A 101 12.60 11.87 -1.91
CA ASN A 101 13.15 12.26 -0.61
C ASN A 101 12.59 13.61 -0.12
N ILE A 102 11.30 13.86 -0.38
CA ILE A 102 10.60 15.09 -0.02
C ILE A 102 9.78 14.84 1.25
N THR A 103 10.23 15.44 2.36
CA THR A 103 9.53 15.44 3.66
C THR A 103 8.74 16.72 3.92
N TYR A 104 8.93 17.74 3.10
CA TYR A 104 8.23 19.02 3.15
C TYR A 104 7.10 19.05 2.12
N ASN A 105 6.10 19.92 2.28
CA ASN A 105 4.96 20.04 1.35
C ASN A 105 4.16 18.74 1.11
N VAL A 106 4.23 17.76 2.03
CA VAL A 106 3.36 16.59 2.04
C VAL A 106 1.91 17.04 2.16
N LEU A 107 1.06 16.74 1.18
CA LEU A 107 -0.34 17.19 1.14
C LEU A 107 -1.04 16.90 2.49
N ALA A 108 -1.70 17.89 3.08
CA ALA A 108 -2.36 17.69 4.37
C ALA A 108 -3.57 16.76 4.23
N TRP A 109 -3.87 15.95 5.25
CA TRP A 109 -5.04 15.08 5.24
C TRP A 109 -6.35 15.87 5.03
N THR A 110 -6.49 17.03 5.70
CA THR A 110 -7.66 17.91 5.52
C THR A 110 -7.86 18.36 4.08
N GLU A 111 -6.76 18.57 3.36
CA GLU A 111 -6.77 19.02 1.96
C GLU A 111 -7.03 17.84 1.01
N TYR A 112 -6.31 16.73 1.21
CA TYR A 112 -6.52 15.49 0.47
C TYR A 112 -7.98 15.01 0.57
N ALA A 113 -8.55 15.08 1.77
CA ALA A 113 -9.89 14.61 2.07
C ALA A 113 -10.96 15.72 2.02
N GLN A 114 -10.70 16.86 1.37
CA GLN A 114 -11.61 18.01 1.35
C GLN A 114 -12.93 17.70 0.64
N ASN A 115 -12.88 16.91 -0.44
CA ASN A 115 -14.06 16.52 -1.23
C ASN A 115 -14.68 15.20 -0.75
N CYS A 116 -14.13 14.61 0.30
CA CYS A 116 -14.55 13.32 0.82
C CYS A 116 -15.83 13.42 1.66
N VAL A 117 -16.93 12.84 1.16
CA VAL A 117 -18.21 12.78 1.88
C VAL A 117 -18.14 11.75 3.02
N ASN A 118 -17.74 10.52 2.69
CA ASN A 118 -17.51 9.45 3.66
C ASN A 118 -16.01 9.17 3.73
N LYS A 119 -15.50 8.98 4.96
CA LYS A 119 -14.07 8.77 5.22
C LYS A 119 -13.87 7.50 6.04
N THR A 120 -12.98 6.64 5.58
CA THR A 120 -12.56 5.46 6.33
C THR A 120 -11.29 5.80 7.11
N ILE A 121 -11.37 5.77 8.44
CA ILE A 121 -10.30 6.23 9.33
C ILE A 121 -9.61 5.04 9.98
N LEU A 122 -8.27 5.01 9.91
CA LEU A 122 -7.42 3.96 10.47
C LEU A 122 -7.74 2.55 9.96
N SER A 123 -8.37 2.44 8.79
CA SER A 123 -8.66 1.17 8.13
C SER A 123 -8.74 1.35 6.62
N TYR A 124 -8.64 0.22 5.91
CA TYR A 124 -8.86 0.15 4.47
C TYR A 124 -10.25 -0.49 4.22
N PRO A 125 -11.11 0.12 3.39
CA PRO A 125 -12.53 -0.25 3.31
C PRO A 125 -12.83 -1.55 2.55
N ARG A 126 -11.85 -2.09 1.82
CA ARG A 126 -11.99 -3.33 1.05
C ARG A 126 -11.09 -4.44 1.61
N PRO A 127 -11.33 -5.72 1.26
CA PRO A 127 -10.35 -6.77 1.51
C PRO A 127 -9.02 -6.42 0.83
N VAL A 128 -7.90 -6.65 1.53
CA VAL A 128 -6.58 -6.46 0.95
C VAL A 128 -6.41 -7.45 -0.22
N PRO A 129 -6.10 -6.99 -1.44
CA PRO A 129 -5.98 -7.86 -2.60
C PRO A 129 -4.86 -8.89 -2.44
N SER A 130 -5.07 -10.07 -3.01
CA SER A 130 -4.05 -11.12 -3.06
C SER A 130 -2.81 -10.61 -3.80
N GLY A 131 -1.63 -10.83 -3.23
CA GLY A 131 -0.37 -10.36 -3.80
C GLY A 131 0.08 -8.99 -3.31
N THR A 132 -0.60 -8.39 -2.33
CA THR A 132 -0.06 -7.27 -1.55
C THR A 132 -0.27 -7.45 -0.05
N ALA A 133 0.42 -6.63 0.72
CA ALA A 133 0.21 -6.45 2.14
C ALA A 133 0.30 -4.96 2.49
N ILE A 134 -0.57 -4.50 3.38
CA ILE A 134 -0.53 -3.12 3.88
C ILE A 134 0.49 -3.06 5.02
N PRO A 135 1.54 -2.23 4.92
CA PRO A 135 2.49 -2.05 6.01
C PRO A 135 1.83 -1.50 7.28
N ALA A 136 2.30 -1.94 8.46
CA ALA A 136 1.76 -1.47 9.75
C ALA A 136 1.86 0.06 9.92
N TRP A 137 2.92 0.68 9.39
CA TRP A 137 3.13 2.12 9.47
C TRP A 137 2.09 2.96 8.70
N ALA A 138 1.33 2.35 7.78
CA ALA A 138 0.29 3.03 7.03
C ALA A 138 -0.97 3.36 7.87
N TYR A 139 -1.06 2.80 9.07
CA TYR A 139 -2.18 2.99 10.00
C TYR A 139 -1.91 4.07 11.06
N GLN A 140 -0.99 5.00 10.81
CA GLN A 140 -0.78 6.16 11.68
C GLN A 140 -2.00 7.10 11.69
N ASN A 141 -2.20 7.84 12.80
CA ASN A 141 -3.40 8.67 12.97
C ASN A 141 -3.25 10.07 12.35
N VAL A 142 -3.33 10.12 11.02
CA VAL A 142 -3.20 11.35 10.22
C VAL A 142 -4.35 12.34 10.43
N THR A 143 -5.48 11.90 11.01
CA THR A 143 -6.58 12.82 11.34
C THR A 143 -6.25 13.74 12.52
N LYS A 144 -5.28 13.34 13.36
CA LYS A 144 -4.77 14.14 14.47
C LYS A 144 -3.55 14.98 14.08
N SER A 145 -2.59 14.38 13.39
CA SER A 145 -1.36 15.08 12.96
C SER A 145 -1.59 15.97 11.73
N ASN A 146 -2.69 15.75 11.00
CA ASN A 146 -3.03 16.33 9.71
C ASN A 146 -2.04 16.04 8.57
N ARG A 147 -0.98 15.25 8.81
CA ARG A 147 0.05 14.91 7.83
C ARG A 147 0.64 13.54 8.10
N PHE A 148 1.09 12.87 7.04
CA PHE A 148 1.93 11.69 7.15
C PHE A 148 3.26 12.05 7.81
N ASN A 149 3.65 11.26 8.82
CA ASN A 149 4.90 11.39 9.55
C ASN A 149 5.85 10.25 9.16
N GLY A 150 6.91 10.60 8.43
CA GLY A 150 7.93 9.65 7.99
C GLY A 150 8.77 9.07 9.12
N SER A 151 8.98 9.82 10.21
CA SER A 151 9.73 9.34 11.39
C SER A 151 8.93 8.31 12.18
N GLU A 152 7.64 8.57 12.43
CA GLU A 152 6.74 7.59 13.05
C GLU A 152 6.66 6.31 12.20
N ALA A 153 6.56 6.47 10.87
CA ALA A 153 6.53 5.33 9.97
C ALA A 153 7.83 4.50 10.02
N LEU A 154 8.98 5.17 10.08
CA LEU A 154 10.27 4.51 10.23
C LEU A 154 10.34 3.72 11.53
N ASP A 155 9.95 4.31 12.67
CA ASP A 155 9.96 3.65 13.97
C ASP A 155 9.08 2.39 13.97
N VAL A 156 7.87 2.46 13.41
CA VAL A 156 6.96 1.32 13.28
C VAL A 156 7.54 0.24 12.36
N SER A 157 8.17 0.63 11.24
CA SER A 157 8.82 -0.32 10.33
C SER A 157 9.95 -1.10 11.00
N GLN A 158 10.65 -0.46 11.94
CA GLN A 158 11.75 -1.06 12.69
C GLN A 158 11.24 -1.95 13.83
N GLN A 159 10.15 -1.59 14.52
CA GLN A 159 9.56 -2.44 15.56
C GLN A 159 9.18 -3.83 15.03
N GLY A 160 8.62 -3.91 13.83
CA GLY A 160 8.36 -5.18 13.16
C GLY A 160 9.63 -5.99 12.87
N LYS A 161 10.73 -5.32 12.48
CA LYS A 161 12.04 -5.94 12.28
C LYS A 161 12.69 -6.38 13.59
N VAL A 162 12.51 -5.62 14.67
CA VAL A 162 13.02 -5.94 16.01
C VAL A 162 12.27 -7.15 16.58
N CYS A 163 10.97 -7.28 16.39
CA CYS A 163 10.22 -8.48 16.79
C CYS A 163 10.74 -9.76 16.11
N CYS A 164 11.19 -9.64 14.85
CA CYS A 164 11.81 -10.73 14.10
C CYS A 164 13.32 -10.91 14.39
N SER A 165 13.99 -9.93 14.98
CA SER A 165 15.42 -9.96 15.33
C SER A 165 15.68 -10.29 16.82
N ALA A 166 14.68 -10.11 17.69
CA ALA A 166 14.78 -10.27 19.15
C ALA A 166 14.72 -11.73 19.65
N ARG A 167 14.83 -12.75 18.77
CA ARG A 167 15.13 -14.13 19.19
C ARG A 167 16.61 -14.47 18.96
N ARG A 168 17.52 -13.73 19.59
CA ARG A 168 18.71 -14.35 20.16
C ARG A 168 18.47 -14.37 21.66
N GLY A 169 18.29 -15.57 22.21
CA GLY A 169 18.01 -15.76 23.62
C GLY A 169 19.09 -15.16 24.52
N PRO A 170 18.81 -15.04 25.83
CA PRO A 170 19.84 -14.66 26.79
C PRO A 170 20.99 -15.66 26.66
N THR A 171 22.19 -15.16 26.38
CA THR A 171 23.40 -15.93 26.64
C THR A 171 23.63 -15.81 28.13
N ASP A 172 23.25 -16.86 28.86
CA ASP A 172 23.65 -17.05 30.25
C ASP A 172 25.18 -17.05 30.33
N ILE A 173 25.72 -16.14 31.16
CA ILE A 173 27.08 -16.17 31.71
C ILE A 173 26.98 -16.76 33.11
#